data_AF-A0A6A4WBT2-F1
#
_entry.id   AF-A0A6A4WBT2-F1
#
_cell.length_a   1.000
_cell.length_b   1.000
_cell.length_c   1.000
_cell.angle_alpha   90.00
_cell.angle_beta   90.00
_cell.angle_gamma   90.00
#
_symmetry.space_group_name_H-M   'P 1'
#
loop_
_entity.id
_entity.type
_entity.pdbx_description
1 polymer ?
#
loop_
_entity_poly.entity_id
_entity_poly.type
_entity_poly.pdbx_seq_one_letter_code
_entity_poly.pdbx_strand_id
1 'polypeptide(L)'
;MPAVLVDLVGNGHSAFSVSQDLDEIRQLLVQSRRDNTRRLLSAEVARLEALKTAEEASQPAKKPVQPPADRVYEKKLTEYAWDQSDKFVKFYINLKNVQNAPAESIKCNFTDNSFSLRVEGLDNKNYNFSLSNLLRPIDPAASKYKVKTGQ
;
A
#
# COMPACT_ATOMS: atom_id res chain seq x y z
N MET A 1 5.69 30.12 -5.05
CA MET A 1 5.93 28.79 -5.66
C MET A 1 5.01 27.80 -4.98
N PRO A 2 4.47 26.79 -5.69
CA PRO A 2 3.59 25.81 -5.06
C PRO A 2 4.39 24.89 -4.13
N ALA A 3 3.80 24.49 -3.01
CA ALA A 3 4.41 23.52 -2.11
C ALA A 3 3.93 22.09 -2.42
N VAL A 4 4.75 21.08 -2.11
CA VAL A 4 4.38 19.67 -2.29
C VAL A 4 3.79 19.10 -1.01
N LEU A 5 2.65 18.45 -1.15
CA LEU A 5 1.98 17.70 -0.11
C LEU A 5 1.99 16.23 -0.49
N VAL A 6 2.60 15.38 0.34
CA VAL A 6 2.57 13.93 0.14
C VAL A 6 1.59 13.32 1.13
N ASP A 7 0.45 12.85 0.63
CA ASP A 7 -0.55 12.12 1.40
C ASP A 7 -0.27 10.61 1.27
N LEU A 8 0.18 9.98 2.36
CA LEU A 8 0.29 8.52 2.45
C LEU A 8 -1.05 7.96 2.88
N VAL A 9 -1.72 7.23 1.99
CA VAL A 9 -3.02 6.63 2.29
C VAL A 9 -2.80 5.20 2.74
N GLY A 10 -3.14 4.95 4.01
CA GLY A 10 -3.15 3.63 4.61
C GLY A 10 -4.31 2.80 4.09
N ASN A 11 -4.02 1.85 3.21
CA ASN A 11 -4.98 0.85 2.80
C ASN A 11 -4.98 -0.29 3.84
N GLY A 12 -5.93 -0.23 4.78
CA GLY A 12 -6.22 -1.30 5.74
C GLY A 12 -7.14 -2.41 5.19
N HIS A 13 -7.50 -2.36 3.91
CA HIS A 13 -8.65 -3.07 3.35
C HIS A 13 -8.35 -4.41 2.63
N SER A 14 -7.28 -5.16 2.94
CA SER A 14 -7.07 -6.46 2.25
C SER A 14 -7.18 -7.71 3.12
N ALA A 15 -6.73 -7.70 4.38
CA ALA A 15 -6.75 -8.92 5.19
C ALA A 15 -8.02 -9.01 6.07
N PHE A 16 -8.46 -7.88 6.62
CA PHE A 16 -9.63 -7.80 7.50
C PHE A 16 -10.93 -7.90 6.70
N SER A 17 -11.01 -7.17 5.58
CA SER A 17 -12.14 -7.26 4.64
C SER A 17 -12.32 -8.68 4.10
N VAL A 18 -11.26 -9.29 3.55
CA VAL A 18 -11.36 -10.65 2.97
C VAL A 18 -11.77 -11.69 4.01
N SER A 19 -11.33 -11.54 5.27
CA SER A 19 -11.75 -12.45 6.34
C SER A 19 -13.22 -12.22 6.75
N GLN A 20 -13.68 -10.96 6.82
CA GLN A 20 -15.09 -10.63 7.06
C GLN A 20 -16.00 -11.07 5.91
N ASP A 21 -15.58 -10.85 4.67
CA ASP A 21 -16.27 -11.27 3.46
C ASP A 21 -16.39 -12.80 3.42
N LEU A 22 -15.34 -13.53 3.81
CA LEU A 22 -15.38 -14.98 3.92
C LEU A 22 -16.40 -15.46 4.97
N ASP A 23 -16.44 -14.82 6.13
CA ASP A 23 -17.39 -15.17 7.19
C ASP A 23 -18.84 -14.85 6.78
N GLU A 24 -19.07 -13.70 6.12
CA GLU A 24 -20.38 -13.32 5.59
C GLU A 24 -20.86 -14.26 4.49
N ILE A 25 -20.01 -14.60 3.52
CA ILE A 25 -20.35 -15.53 2.43
C ILE A 25 -20.67 -16.93 3.00
N ARG A 26 -19.96 -17.38 4.04
CA ARG A 26 -20.27 -18.64 4.73
C ARG A 26 -21.66 -18.60 5.40
N GLN A 27 -22.03 -17.49 6.04
CA GLN A 27 -23.37 -17.31 6.60
C GLN A 27 -24.45 -17.33 5.51
N LEU A 28 -24.23 -16.63 4.40
CA LEU A 28 -25.15 -16.62 3.26
C LEU A 28 -25.31 -18.01 2.63
N LEU A 29 -24.23 -18.80 2.60
CA LEU A 29 -24.27 -20.17 2.08
C LEU A 29 -25.20 -21.06 2.92
N VAL A 30 -25.19 -20.91 4.25
CA VAL A 30 -26.11 -21.63 5.16
C VAL A 30 -27.57 -21.26 4.90
N GLN A 31 -27.85 -19.99 4.58
CA GLN A 31 -29.21 -19.52 4.31
C GLN A 31 -29.69 -19.81 2.88
N SER A 32 -28.78 -20.08 1.95
CA SER A 32 -29.09 -20.25 0.54
C SER A 32 -29.77 -21.60 0.24
N ARG A 33 -30.97 -21.54 -0.37
CA ARG A 33 -31.82 -22.72 -0.66
C ARG A 33 -31.74 -23.23 -2.10
N ARG A 34 -31.18 -22.45 -3.02
CA ARG A 34 -31.05 -22.82 -4.46
C ARG A 34 -29.65 -23.33 -4.76
N ASP A 35 -29.55 -24.40 -5.55
CA ASP A 35 -28.26 -25.01 -5.89
C ASP A 35 -27.33 -24.07 -6.66
N ASN A 36 -27.87 -23.29 -7.61
CA ASN A 36 -27.07 -22.31 -8.37
C ASN A 36 -26.44 -21.24 -7.47
N THR A 37 -27.19 -20.73 -6.48
CA THR A 37 -26.65 -19.73 -5.54
C THR A 37 -25.60 -20.35 -4.62
N ARG A 38 -25.82 -21.58 -4.16
CA ARG A 38 -24.87 -22.29 -3.30
C ARG A 38 -23.56 -22.58 -4.03
N ARG A 39 -23.64 -22.94 -5.33
CA ARG A 39 -22.49 -23.17 -6.20
C ARG A 39 -21.67 -21.89 -6.44
N LEU A 40 -22.35 -20.76 -6.66
CA LEU A 40 -21.68 -19.47 -6.84
C LEU A 40 -20.97 -19.04 -5.55
N LEU A 41 -21.65 -19.11 -4.41
CA LEU A 41 -21.07 -18.76 -3.11
C LEU A 41 -19.89 -19.66 -2.74
N SER A 42 -19.99 -20.98 -2.98
CA SER A 42 -18.88 -21.90 -2.68
C SER A 42 -17.66 -21.67 -3.58
N ALA A 43 -17.87 -21.29 -4.84
CA ALA A 43 -16.78 -20.93 -5.75
C ALA A 43 -16.06 -19.66 -5.27
N GLU A 44 -16.80 -18.67 -4.78
CA GLU A 44 -16.19 -17.43 -4.28
C GLU A 44 -15.44 -17.67 -2.95
N VAL A 45 -15.93 -18.53 -2.07
CA VAL A 45 -15.18 -18.95 -0.87
C VAL A 45 -13.83 -19.57 -1.26
N ALA A 46 -13.82 -20.51 -2.20
CA ALA A 46 -12.57 -21.13 -2.66
C ALA A 46 -11.61 -20.11 -3.28
N ARG A 47 -12.14 -19.12 -4.03
CA ARG A 47 -11.36 -18.03 -4.62
C ARG A 47 -10.73 -17.13 -3.55
N LEU A 48 -11.50 -16.73 -2.54
CA LEU A 48 -11.05 -15.86 -1.46
C LEU A 48 -10.08 -16.58 -0.51
N GLU A 49 -10.30 -17.86 -0.21
CA GLU A 49 -9.35 -18.69 0.55
C GLU A 49 -8.03 -18.88 -0.22
N ALA A 50 -8.08 -19.04 -1.55
CA ALA A 50 -6.88 -19.11 -2.37
C ALA A 50 -6.12 -17.78 -2.42
N LEU A 51 -6.82 -16.64 -2.45
CA LEU A 51 -6.21 -15.31 -2.36
C LEU A 51 -5.53 -15.08 -1.00
N LYS A 52 -6.21 -15.46 0.10
CA LYS A 52 -5.66 -15.41 1.46
C LYS A 52 -4.41 -16.28 1.60
N THR A 53 -4.49 -17.52 1.12
CA THR A 53 -3.38 -18.48 1.15
C THR A 53 -2.24 -18.06 0.22
N ALA A 54 -2.51 -17.47 -0.94
CA ALA A 54 -1.48 -16.99 -1.86
C ALA A 54 -0.74 -15.76 -1.32
N GLU A 55 -1.41 -14.89 -0.57
CA GLU A 55 -0.79 -13.78 0.14
C GLU A 55 0.14 -14.29 1.27
N GLU A 56 -0.21 -15.40 1.92
CA GLU A 56 0.62 -16.09 2.93
C GLU A 56 1.73 -16.99 2.31
N ALA A 57 1.47 -17.60 1.15
CA ALA A 57 2.38 -18.50 0.44
C ALA A 57 3.33 -17.80 -0.54
N SER A 58 3.28 -16.46 -0.61
CA SER A 58 4.27 -15.63 -1.32
C SER A 58 5.64 -15.57 -0.61
N GLN A 59 6.04 -16.65 0.07
CA GLN A 59 7.45 -16.94 0.34
C GLN A 59 7.98 -17.79 -0.83
N PRO A 60 8.76 -17.21 -1.74
CA PRO A 60 9.28 -17.96 -2.86
C PRO A 60 10.27 -19.03 -2.39
N ALA A 61 9.98 -20.26 -2.81
CA ALA A 61 10.79 -21.44 -2.62
C ALA A 61 12.25 -21.23 -3.11
N LYS A 62 13.16 -21.49 -2.17
CA LYS A 62 14.57 -21.90 -2.26
C LYS A 62 15.19 -22.03 -3.67
N LYS A 63 16.21 -21.21 -3.93
CA LYS A 63 17.44 -21.63 -4.63
C LYS A 63 18.68 -21.14 -3.85
N PRO A 64 19.79 -21.91 -3.85
CA PRO A 64 20.78 -21.82 -2.79
C PRO A 64 21.92 -20.82 -3.07
N VAL A 65 22.54 -20.42 -1.95
CA VAL A 65 23.89 -19.86 -1.73
C VAL A 65 24.08 -18.33 -1.87
N GLN A 66 24.11 -17.62 -0.73
CA GLN A 66 25.28 -16.88 -0.17
C GLN A 66 24.89 -16.08 1.12
N PRO A 67 25.84 -15.77 2.04
CA PRO A 67 25.59 -15.44 3.46
C PRO A 67 25.02 -14.02 3.73
N PRO A 68 24.52 -13.75 4.95
CA PRO A 68 23.46 -12.78 5.23
C PRO A 68 23.98 -11.35 5.46
N ALA A 69 23.52 -10.43 4.62
CA ALA A 69 23.29 -9.05 5.03
C ALA A 69 21.77 -8.87 4.97
N ASP A 70 21.16 -8.29 6.01
CA ASP A 70 19.72 -8.05 6.13
C ASP A 70 19.16 -7.45 4.84
N ARG A 71 18.66 -8.30 3.94
CA ARG A 71 18.11 -7.86 2.65
C ARG A 71 16.70 -7.37 2.92
N VAL A 72 16.60 -6.16 3.45
CA VAL A 72 15.34 -5.46 3.46
C VAL A 72 14.99 -5.16 2.01
N TYR A 73 13.96 -5.82 1.50
CA TYR A 73 13.57 -5.71 0.10
C TYR A 73 13.07 -4.29 -0.21
N GLU A 74 13.79 -3.55 -1.05
CA GLU A 74 13.38 -2.20 -1.47
C GLU A 74 12.44 -2.28 -2.68
N LYS A 75 11.18 -1.86 -2.50
CA LYS A 75 10.16 -1.74 -3.52
C LYS A 75 10.04 -0.28 -3.96
N LYS A 76 10.28 -0.03 -5.24
CA LYS A 76 9.99 1.27 -5.85
C LYS A 76 8.49 1.45 -6.02
N LEU A 77 7.95 2.56 -5.53
CA LEU A 77 6.56 2.95 -5.72
C LEU A 77 6.41 3.56 -7.12
N THR A 78 5.59 2.92 -7.94
CA THR A 78 5.25 3.38 -9.31
C THR A 78 3.80 3.82 -9.43
N GLU A 79 2.95 3.38 -8.51
CA GLU A 79 1.53 3.68 -8.49
C GLU A 79 1.25 4.81 -7.50
N TYR A 80 0.86 5.96 -8.05
CA TYR A 80 0.52 7.16 -7.30
C TYR A 80 -0.52 7.95 -8.07
N ALA A 81 -1.33 8.72 -7.36
CA ALA A 81 -2.18 9.75 -7.95
C ALA A 81 -1.65 11.13 -7.56
N TRP A 82 -1.95 12.15 -8.35
CA TRP A 82 -1.57 13.51 -8.02
C TRP A 82 -2.64 14.51 -8.45
N ASP A 83 -2.72 15.61 -7.73
CA ASP A 83 -3.61 16.73 -8.02
C ASP A 83 -2.85 18.05 -7.82
N GLN A 84 -3.15 19.06 -8.63
CA GLN A 84 -2.47 20.35 -8.59
C GLN A 84 -3.47 21.49 -8.46
N SER A 85 -3.18 22.37 -7.51
CA SER A 85 -3.81 23.67 -7.34
C SER A 85 -2.76 24.78 -7.51
N ASP A 86 -3.20 26.03 -7.54
CA ASP A 86 -2.29 27.19 -7.63
C ASP A 86 -1.31 27.28 -6.46
N LYS A 87 -1.69 26.75 -5.29
CA LYS A 87 -0.89 26.83 -4.06
C LYS A 87 -0.13 25.54 -3.74
N PHE A 88 -0.67 24.38 -4.13
CA PHE A 88 -0.14 23.09 -3.70
C PHE A 88 -0.22 22.04 -4.80
N VAL A 89 0.80 21.19 -4.87
CA VAL A 89 0.77 19.90 -5.60
C VAL A 89 0.64 18.79 -4.58
N LYS A 90 -0.39 17.95 -4.69
CA LYS A 90 -0.67 16.83 -3.80
C LYS A 90 -0.33 15.52 -4.50
N PHE A 91 0.41 14.64 -3.83
CA PHE A 91 0.65 13.28 -4.24
C PHE A 91 -0.03 12.32 -3.28
N TYR A 92 -0.88 11.45 -3.80
CA TYR A 92 -1.52 10.37 -3.06
C TYR A 92 -0.79 9.07 -3.35
N ILE A 93 -0.21 8.49 -2.31
CA ILE A 93 0.55 7.25 -2.40
C ILE A 93 -0.15 6.22 -1.53
N ASN A 94 -0.63 5.15 -2.17
CA ASN A 94 -1.33 4.07 -1.48
C ASN A 94 -0.31 3.06 -0.95
N LEU A 95 -0.24 2.94 0.38
CA LEU A 95 0.65 2.00 1.06
C LEU A 95 -0.16 1.18 2.06
N LYS A 96 -0.11 -0.14 1.93
CA LYS A 96 -0.74 -1.05 2.91
C LYS A 96 -0.05 -0.88 4.26
N ASN A 97 -0.83 -0.79 5.35
CA ASN A 97 -0.34 -0.69 6.73
C ASN A 97 0.53 0.54 7.07
N VAL A 98 0.61 1.58 6.22
CA VAL A 98 1.45 2.76 6.51
C VAL A 98 1.00 3.51 7.77
N GLN A 99 -0.26 3.35 8.19
CA GLN A 99 -0.80 3.85 9.45
C GLN A 99 -0.14 3.23 10.69
N ASN A 100 0.40 2.01 10.56
CA ASN A 100 1.05 1.28 11.63
C ASN A 100 2.57 1.47 11.61
N ALA A 101 3.11 2.14 10.59
CA ALA A 101 4.51 2.51 10.54
C ALA A 101 4.77 3.68 11.51
N PRO A 102 5.80 3.60 12.36
CA PRO A 102 6.18 4.72 13.20
C PRO A 102 6.61 5.90 12.34
N ALA A 103 6.35 7.12 12.80
CA ALA A 103 6.69 8.34 12.06
C ALA A 103 8.20 8.42 11.72
N GLU A 104 9.05 7.81 12.55
CA GLU A 104 10.50 7.74 12.37
C GLU A 104 10.93 6.88 11.17
N SER A 105 10.12 5.89 10.79
CA SER A 105 10.35 5.05 9.62
C SER A 105 10.07 5.77 8.29
N ILE A 106 9.39 6.92 8.33
CA ILE A 106 8.98 7.68 7.15
C ILE A 106 9.91 8.88 6.98
N LYS A 107 10.74 8.84 5.95
CA LYS A 107 11.69 9.91 5.60
C LYS A 107 11.23 10.58 4.33
N CYS A 108 10.90 11.88 4.40
CA CYS A 108 10.64 12.71 3.23
C CYS A 108 11.74 13.75 3.07
N ASN A 109 12.26 13.89 1.85
CA ASN A 109 13.21 14.93 1.49
C ASN A 109 12.67 15.70 0.27
N PHE A 110 12.55 17.01 0.41
CA PHE A 110 12.09 17.93 -0.63
C PHE A 110 13.27 18.80 -1.07
N THR A 111 13.46 18.94 -2.38
CA THR A 111 14.41 19.87 -2.97
C THR A 111 13.68 20.81 -3.94
N ASP A 112 14.36 21.83 -4.44
CA ASP A 112 13.74 22.85 -5.29
C ASP A 112 13.03 22.29 -6.53
N ASN A 113 13.47 21.14 -7.05
CA ASN A 113 12.88 20.54 -8.26
C ASN A 113 12.69 19.02 -8.19
N SER A 114 12.77 18.44 -7.00
CA SER A 114 12.56 17.01 -6.81
C SER A 114 12.06 16.72 -5.40
N PHE A 115 11.48 15.55 -5.20
CA PHE A 115 11.28 15.05 -3.84
C PHE A 115 11.44 13.54 -3.79
N SER A 116 11.75 13.06 -2.59
CA SER A 116 11.85 11.64 -2.28
C SER A 116 11.15 11.32 -0.97
N LEU A 117 10.56 10.14 -0.93
CA LEU A 117 9.90 9.54 0.20
C LEU A 117 10.47 8.13 0.34
N ARG A 118 10.93 7.81 1.54
CA ARG A 118 11.35 6.47 1.93
C ARG A 118 10.54 6.03 3.15
N VAL A 119 10.04 4.80 3.12
CA VAL A 119 9.36 4.16 4.24
C VAL A 119 10.11 2.88 4.57
N GLU A 120 10.68 2.80 5.77
CA GLU A 120 11.51 1.67 6.22
C GLU A 120 10.72 0.71 7.13
N GLY A 121 10.86 -0.60 6.92
CA GLY A 121 10.31 -1.62 7.83
C GLY A 121 8.79 -1.86 7.71
N LEU A 122 8.18 -1.52 6.58
CA LEU A 122 6.76 -1.78 6.33
C LEU A 122 6.59 -3.19 5.73
N ASP A 123 6.06 -4.15 6.49
CA ASP A 123 5.82 -5.53 6.03
C ASP A 123 7.12 -6.22 5.52
N ASN A 124 8.21 -6.07 6.28
CA ASN A 124 9.57 -6.52 5.93
C ASN A 124 10.09 -5.96 4.58
N LYS A 125 9.49 -4.88 4.07
CA LYS A 125 9.88 -4.21 2.83
C LYS A 125 10.15 -2.74 3.10
N ASN A 126 11.13 -2.21 2.38
CA ASN A 126 11.37 -0.77 2.30
C ASN A 126 10.66 -0.26 1.06
N TYR A 127 9.94 0.84 1.17
CA TYR A 127 9.31 1.49 0.02
C TYR A 127 10.07 2.77 -0.30
N ASN A 128 10.33 2.98 -1.58
CA ASN A 128 11.01 4.18 -2.06
C ASN A 128 10.21 4.81 -3.20
N PHE A 129 9.92 6.09 -3.06
CA PHE A 129 9.29 6.92 -4.06
C PHE A 129 10.15 8.16 -4.30
N SER A 130 10.60 8.37 -5.52
CA SER A 130 11.42 9.52 -5.87
C SER A 130 10.95 10.09 -7.20
N LEU A 131 10.68 11.40 -7.24
CA LEU A 131 10.38 12.13 -8.45
C LEU A 131 11.48 13.15 -8.73
N SER A 132 12.34 12.81 -9.68
CA SER A 132 13.40 13.67 -10.19
C SER A 132 12.88 14.43 -11.41
N ASN A 133 12.95 15.76 -11.39
CA ASN A 133 12.42 16.69 -12.41
C ASN A 133 10.92 16.97 -12.32
N LEU A 134 10.54 17.82 -11.37
CA LEU A 134 9.22 18.44 -11.37
C LEU A 134 9.12 19.47 -12.51
N LEU A 135 7.90 19.68 -13.03
CA LEU A 135 7.67 20.62 -14.13
C LEU A 135 7.90 22.08 -13.70
N ARG A 136 7.69 22.38 -12.42
CA ARG A 136 7.93 23.68 -11.81
C ARG A 136 8.68 23.52 -10.49
N PRO A 137 9.47 24.54 -10.09
CA PRO A 137 10.13 24.51 -8.80
C PRO A 137 9.09 24.54 -7.68
N ILE A 138 9.43 23.88 -6.58
CA ILE A 138 8.60 23.78 -5.39
C ILE A 138 9.24 24.52 -4.23
N ASP A 139 8.44 24.87 -3.24
CA ASP A 139 8.94 25.40 -1.97
C ASP A 139 9.20 24.25 -0.98
N PRO A 140 10.47 23.86 -0.73
CA PRO A 140 10.79 22.76 0.17
C PRO A 140 10.42 23.07 1.63
N ALA A 141 10.43 24.35 2.05
CA ALA A 141 10.11 24.75 3.42
C ALA A 141 8.61 24.66 3.71
N ALA A 142 7.78 24.95 2.70
CA ALA A 142 6.33 24.81 2.79
C ALA A 142 5.83 23.38 2.46
N SER A 143 6.71 22.50 1.97
CA SER A 143 6.39 21.12 1.62
C SER A 143 6.31 20.23 2.85
N LYS A 144 5.37 19.27 2.85
CA LYS A 144 5.14 18.38 3.99
C LYS A 144 4.52 17.06 3.55
N TYR A 145 4.65 16.05 4.40
CA TYR A 145 3.91 14.80 4.25
C TYR A 145 2.85 14.68 5.33
N LYS A 146 1.79 13.93 5.03
CA LYS A 146 0.73 13.60 5.97
C LYS A 146 0.30 12.15 5.75
N VAL A 147 0.16 11.40 6.84
CA VAL A 147 -0.43 10.06 6.78
C VAL A 147 -1.94 10.17 6.98
N LYS A 148 -2.70 9.59 6.07
CA LYS A 148 -4.16 9.51 6.11
C LYS A 148 -4.57 8.05 6.21
N THR A 149 -5.45 7.72 7.15
CA THR A 149 -6.09 6.40 7.21
C THR A 149 -7.26 6.41 6.24
N GLY A 150 -7.32 5.45 5.29
CA GLY A 150 -8.51 5.27 4.46
C GLY A 150 -9.70 4.91 5.35
N GLN A 151 -10.79 5.68 5.26
CA GLN A 151 -12.10 5.25 5.77
C GLN A 151 -12.71 4.20 4.84
#